data_AF-A0A8H7Y815-F1
#
_entry.id   AF-A0A8H7Y815-F1
#
_cell.length_a   1.000
_cell.length_b   1.000
_cell.length_c   1.000
_cell.angle_alpha   90.00
_cell.angle_beta   90.00
_cell.angle_gamma   90.00
#
_symmetry.space_group_name_H-M   'P 1'
#
loop_
_entity.id
_entity.type
_entity.pdbx_description
1 polymer ?
#
loop_
_entity_poly.entity_id
_entity_poly.type
_entity_poly.pdbx_seq_one_letter_code
_entity_poly.pdbx_strand_id
1 'polypeptide(L)'
;MRTTTENYAMDSYQNLLFSIARFQEFTGHFPTKITIVGYEFKRQRFTELHRKAIKWPRNKFYYVGVDPNHDGGTNAIEGEKKNGYLPYSLDLYGCHSLLINKRRSRNPFARYHPYHTSSPEIASLLDWCPGDAEGGEDTLFEGDLPWAKIQKTISRDT
;
A
#
# COMPACT_ATOMS: atom_id res chain seq x y z
N MET A 1 6.79 -24.05 2.90
CA MET A 1 6.72 -22.60 2.62
C MET A 1 5.95 -22.42 1.32
N ARG A 2 4.92 -21.55 1.29
CA ARG A 2 4.22 -21.18 0.04
C ARG A 2 4.66 -19.77 -0.33
N THR A 3 5.08 -19.57 -1.57
CA THR A 3 5.52 -18.28 -2.10
C THR A 3 4.72 -17.98 -3.36
N THR A 4 4.21 -16.75 -3.48
CA THR A 4 3.55 -16.24 -4.68
C THR A 4 4.11 -14.87 -5.01
N THR A 5 3.93 -14.43 -6.26
CA THR A 5 4.42 -13.13 -6.74
C THR A 5 3.24 -12.30 -7.23
N GLU A 6 3.27 -11.02 -6.89
CA GLU A 6 2.39 -9.97 -7.41
C GLU A 6 3.18 -9.24 -8.54
N ASN A 7 2.59 -9.09 -9.73
CA ASN A 7 3.28 -8.65 -10.94
C ASN A 7 2.59 -7.46 -11.65
N TYR A 8 1.66 -6.79 -11.00
CA TYR A 8 0.86 -5.68 -11.55
C TYR A 8 1.13 -4.34 -10.88
N ALA A 9 1.66 -4.32 -9.65
CA ALA A 9 1.95 -3.08 -8.96
C ALA A 9 2.96 -2.22 -9.73
N MET A 10 2.59 -0.97 -9.95
CA MET A 10 3.42 0.03 -10.62
C MET A 10 4.09 0.97 -9.62
N ASP A 11 3.72 0.91 -8.35
CA ASP A 11 4.30 1.74 -7.30
C ASP A 11 4.24 1.09 -5.92
N SER A 12 4.74 1.81 -4.90
CA SER A 12 4.81 1.31 -3.54
C SER A 12 3.46 1.17 -2.83
N TYR A 13 2.47 1.98 -3.19
CA TYR A 13 1.13 1.87 -2.60
C TYR A 13 0.47 0.59 -3.12
N GLN A 14 0.52 0.37 -4.44
CA GLN A 14 0.05 -0.84 -5.09
C GLN A 14 0.82 -2.07 -4.64
N ASN A 15 2.14 -1.98 -4.42
CA ASN A 15 2.91 -3.10 -3.85
C ASN A 15 2.29 -3.61 -2.54
N LEU A 16 1.80 -2.72 -1.68
CA LEU A 16 1.13 -3.10 -0.45
C LEU A 16 -0.28 -3.66 -0.71
N LEU A 17 -1.14 -2.90 -1.39
CA LEU A 17 -2.54 -3.26 -1.58
C LEU A 17 -2.72 -4.51 -2.45
N PHE A 18 -1.98 -4.62 -3.54
CA PHE A 18 -2.06 -5.77 -4.46
C PHE A 18 -1.46 -7.02 -3.84
N SER A 19 -0.44 -6.91 -2.98
CA SER A 19 0.05 -8.07 -2.22
C SER A 19 -1.00 -8.63 -1.27
N ILE A 20 -1.83 -7.77 -0.67
CA ILE A 20 -2.96 -8.19 0.17
C ILE A 20 -4.01 -8.92 -0.68
N ALA A 21 -4.38 -8.36 -1.84
CA ALA A 21 -5.32 -8.98 -2.78
C ALA A 21 -4.80 -10.34 -3.30
N ARG A 22 -3.53 -10.39 -3.70
CA ARG A 22 -2.86 -11.61 -4.16
C ARG A 22 -2.78 -12.68 -3.07
N PHE A 23 -2.57 -12.28 -1.81
CA PHE A 23 -2.63 -13.22 -0.69
C PHE A 23 -4.02 -13.85 -0.58
N GLN A 24 -5.08 -13.03 -0.56
CA GLN A 24 -6.46 -13.52 -0.48
C GLN A 24 -6.80 -14.45 -1.67
N GLU A 25 -6.40 -14.10 -2.89
CA GLU A 25 -6.62 -14.92 -4.08
C GLU A 25 -5.99 -16.32 -3.92
N PHE A 26 -4.85 -16.43 -3.23
CA PHE A 26 -4.13 -17.69 -3.04
C PHE A 26 -4.56 -18.49 -1.81
N THR A 27 -5.07 -17.83 -0.78
CA THR A 27 -5.39 -18.48 0.50
C THR A 27 -6.89 -18.53 0.80
N GLY A 28 -7.71 -17.78 0.08
CA GLY A 28 -9.15 -17.64 0.31
C GLY A 28 -9.52 -16.70 1.47
N HIS A 29 -8.56 -16.01 2.07
CA HIS A 29 -8.80 -15.10 3.21
C HIS A 29 -7.72 -14.01 3.29
N PHE A 30 -8.08 -12.84 3.83
CA PHE A 30 -7.12 -11.73 4.02
C PHE A 30 -6.03 -12.06 5.05
N PRO A 31 -4.83 -11.45 4.96
CA PRO A 31 -3.77 -11.69 5.93
C PRO A 31 -4.13 -11.09 7.30
N THR A 32 -3.67 -11.73 8.38
CA THR A 32 -3.87 -11.25 9.75
C THR A 32 -2.71 -10.36 10.25
N LYS A 33 -1.55 -10.43 9.59
CA LYS A 33 -0.33 -9.66 9.86
C LYS A 33 0.38 -9.37 8.54
N ILE A 34 1.00 -8.19 8.44
CA ILE A 34 1.88 -7.82 7.33
C ILE A 34 3.27 -7.53 7.88
N THR A 35 4.31 -8.04 7.22
CA THR A 35 5.70 -7.66 7.46
C THR A 35 6.31 -7.25 6.12
N ILE A 36 6.67 -5.97 6.00
CA ILE A 36 7.40 -5.46 4.85
C ILE A 36 8.88 -5.68 5.10
N VAL A 37 9.59 -6.24 4.12
CA VAL A 37 11.04 -6.32 4.13
C VAL A 37 11.53 -5.46 2.98
N GLY A 38 12.34 -4.44 3.27
CA GLY A 38 12.77 -3.48 2.26
C GLY A 38 13.81 -2.50 2.77
N TYR A 39 14.24 -1.59 1.90
CA TYR A 39 15.23 -0.57 2.25
C TYR A 39 14.75 0.34 3.40
N GLU A 40 15.58 0.53 4.41
CA GLU A 40 15.22 1.29 5.62
C GLU A 40 14.73 2.71 5.31
N PHE A 41 15.37 3.39 4.36
CA PHE A 41 14.99 4.75 3.94
C PHE A 41 13.57 4.85 3.36
N LYS A 42 12.87 3.73 3.09
CA LYS A 42 11.45 3.70 2.65
C LYS A 42 10.48 3.44 3.81
N ARG A 43 10.95 3.13 5.02
CA ARG A 43 10.13 2.70 6.16
C ARG A 43 8.98 3.68 6.42
N GLN A 44 9.31 4.96 6.60
CA GLN A 44 8.34 6.00 6.97
C GLN A 44 7.18 6.04 5.98
N ARG A 45 7.46 6.01 4.66
CA ARG A 45 6.41 6.03 3.65
C ARG A 45 5.47 4.84 3.76
N PHE A 46 5.96 3.64 4.06
CA PHE A 46 5.09 2.48 4.26
C PHE A 46 4.31 2.54 5.57
N THR A 47 4.96 2.93 6.67
CA THR A 47 4.37 2.86 8.02
C THR A 47 3.41 4.02 8.32
N GLU A 48 3.73 5.23 7.82
CA GLU A 48 3.02 6.46 8.13
C GLU A 48 1.99 6.83 7.06
N LEU A 49 2.27 6.50 5.79
CA LEU A 49 1.41 6.84 4.65
C LEU A 49 0.63 5.61 4.14
N HIS A 50 1.30 4.63 3.52
CA HIS A 50 0.59 3.52 2.84
C HIS A 50 -0.26 2.68 3.79
N ARG A 51 0.29 2.29 4.94
CA ARG A 51 -0.46 1.57 5.99
C ARG A 51 -1.65 2.41 6.49
N LYS A 52 -1.48 3.73 6.64
CA LYS A 52 -2.53 4.65 7.10
C LYS A 52 -3.65 4.74 6.04
N ALA A 53 -3.30 4.90 4.77
CA ALA A 53 -4.23 4.99 3.65
C ALA A 53 -5.17 3.78 3.57
N ILE A 54 -4.64 2.57 3.78
CA ILE A 54 -5.46 1.35 3.82
C ILE A 54 -6.01 1.02 5.22
N LYS A 55 -5.87 1.91 6.21
CA LYS A 55 -6.33 1.72 7.60
C LYS A 55 -5.87 0.39 8.22
N TRP A 56 -4.67 -0.10 7.87
CA TRP A 56 -4.16 -1.35 8.43
C TRP A 56 -3.73 -1.15 9.90
N PRO A 57 -4.07 -2.05 10.83
CA PRO A 57 -3.76 -1.87 12.25
C PRO A 57 -2.27 -1.79 12.54
N ARG A 58 -1.85 -0.80 13.34
CA ARG A 58 -0.43 -0.57 13.69
C ARG A 58 0.20 -1.80 14.37
N ASN A 59 -0.53 -2.45 15.27
CA ASN A 59 -0.05 -3.65 15.98
C ASN A 59 0.02 -4.92 15.10
N LYS A 60 -0.41 -4.86 13.84
CA LYS A 60 -0.38 -5.96 12.87
C LYS A 60 0.43 -5.60 11.61
N PHE A 61 1.20 -4.52 11.65
CA PHE A 61 2.04 -4.06 10.55
C PHE A 61 3.47 -3.87 11.02
N TYR A 62 4.39 -4.62 10.43
CA TYR A 62 5.80 -4.61 10.79
C TYR A 62 6.64 -4.25 9.57
N TYR A 63 7.80 -3.65 9.82
CA TYR A 63 8.75 -3.30 8.77
C TYR A 63 10.14 -3.72 9.22
N VAL A 64 10.82 -4.50 8.40
CA VAL A 64 12.21 -4.92 8.57
C VAL A 64 13.03 -4.17 7.54
N GLY A 65 13.87 -3.27 8.04
CA GLY A 65 14.75 -2.44 7.23
C GLY A 65 16.01 -3.17 6.88
N VAL A 66 16.44 -3.03 5.63
CA VAL A 66 17.74 -3.48 5.16
C VAL A 66 18.52 -2.25 4.75
N ASP A 67 19.67 -2.04 5.38
CA ASP A 67 20.63 -1.01 5.01
C ASP A 67 21.72 -1.64 4.14
N PRO A 68 21.85 -1.24 2.86
CA PRO A 68 23.01 -1.62 2.09
C PRO A 68 24.21 -0.85 2.65
N ASN A 69 25.05 -1.54 3.41
CA ASN A 69 26.35 -1.02 3.85
C ASN A 69 27.22 -0.73 2.62
N HIS A 70 27.19 0.50 2.10
CA HIS A 70 28.31 1.26 1.54
C HIS A 70 27.84 2.51 0.75
N ASP A 71 28.33 3.67 1.20
CA ASP A 71 28.75 4.84 0.42
C ASP A 71 27.71 5.66 -0.39
N GLY A 72 26.44 5.24 -0.45
CA GLY A 72 25.36 5.94 -1.19
C GLY A 72 24.18 6.48 -0.36
N GLY A 73 24.25 6.41 0.98
CA GLY A 73 23.09 6.56 1.87
C GLY A 73 22.37 7.91 1.82
N THR A 74 23.09 9.03 1.78
CA THR A 74 22.50 10.38 1.83
C THR A 74 21.63 10.69 0.62
N ASN A 75 22.14 10.44 -0.59
CA ASN A 75 21.40 10.68 -1.83
C ASN A 75 20.14 9.80 -1.95
N ALA A 76 20.20 8.56 -1.48
CA ALA A 76 19.05 7.66 -1.46
C ALA A 76 17.95 8.15 -0.50
N ILE A 77 18.33 8.63 0.68
CA ILE A 77 17.40 9.18 1.68
C ILE A 77 16.73 10.45 1.16
N GLU A 78 17.51 11.41 0.65
CA GLU A 78 16.94 12.65 0.08
C GLU A 78 16.06 12.37 -1.13
N GLY A 79 16.52 11.48 -2.01
CA GLY A 79 15.77 11.01 -3.16
C GLY A 79 14.45 10.36 -2.79
N GLU A 80 14.43 9.53 -1.74
CA GLU A 80 13.21 8.91 -1.22
C GLU A 80 12.26 9.96 -0.62
N LYS A 81 12.78 10.87 0.20
CA LYS A 81 11.97 11.92 0.83
C LYS A 81 11.29 12.79 -0.23
N LYS A 82 12.06 13.25 -1.22
CA LYS A 82 11.57 14.16 -2.27
C LYS A 82 10.64 13.47 -3.28
N ASN A 83 10.95 12.24 -3.70
CA ASN A 83 10.26 11.59 -4.81
C ASN A 83 9.27 10.49 -4.38
N GLY A 84 9.34 10.09 -3.11
CA GLY A 84 8.53 9.07 -2.48
C GLY A 84 7.69 9.68 -1.37
N TYR A 85 8.27 9.97 -0.20
CA TYR A 85 7.51 10.37 0.98
C TYR A 85 6.63 11.61 0.75
N LEU A 86 7.20 12.73 0.34
CA LEU A 86 6.47 14.00 0.18
C LEU A 86 5.33 13.94 -0.85
N PRO A 87 5.50 13.34 -2.05
CA PRO A 87 4.38 13.16 -2.97
C PRO A 87 3.22 12.36 -2.37
N TYR A 88 3.51 11.26 -1.66
CA TYR A 88 2.45 10.46 -1.05
C TYR A 88 1.85 11.10 0.21
N SER A 89 2.50 12.08 0.84
CA SER A 89 1.87 12.84 1.93
C SER A 89 0.82 13.82 1.44
N LEU A 90 0.82 14.14 0.14
CA LEU A 90 -0.17 15.00 -0.51
C LEU A 90 -1.24 14.16 -1.24
N ASP A 91 -0.84 13.05 -1.85
CA ASP A 91 -1.71 12.12 -2.57
C ASP A 91 -1.51 10.70 -2.03
N LEU A 92 -2.29 10.34 -1.00
CA LEU A 92 -2.12 9.09 -0.26
C LEU A 92 -2.31 7.84 -1.13
N TYR A 93 -3.13 7.93 -2.17
CA TYR A 93 -3.50 6.82 -3.05
C TYR A 93 -2.75 6.85 -4.37
N GLY A 94 -1.90 7.85 -4.62
CA GLY A 94 -1.03 7.96 -5.79
C GLY A 94 -1.78 8.13 -7.11
N CYS A 95 -3.01 8.63 -7.09
CA CYS A 95 -3.88 8.71 -8.25
C CYS A 95 -3.93 10.11 -8.90
N HIS A 96 -3.14 11.07 -8.40
CA HIS A 96 -3.11 12.44 -8.88
C HIS A 96 -1.74 12.85 -9.45
N SER A 97 -1.79 13.93 -10.24
CA SER A 97 -0.64 14.73 -10.69
C SER A 97 0.62 13.93 -11.04
N LEU A 98 1.66 14.01 -10.20
CA LEU A 98 2.96 13.41 -10.47
C LEU A 98 2.97 11.88 -10.27
N LEU A 99 2.17 11.35 -9.34
CA LEU A 99 2.15 9.93 -9.03
C LEU A 99 1.40 9.12 -10.09
N ILE A 100 0.27 9.62 -10.59
CA ILE A 100 -0.45 8.97 -11.69
C ILE A 100 0.37 8.94 -12.99
N ASN A 101 1.14 9.98 -13.28
CA ASN A 101 2.05 10.01 -14.43
C ASN A 101 3.18 8.98 -14.28
N LYS A 102 3.73 8.81 -13.07
CA LYS A 102 4.69 7.74 -12.77
C LYS A 102 4.06 6.35 -12.96
N ARG A 103 2.79 6.14 -12.57
CA ARG A 103 2.09 4.87 -12.82
C ARG A 103 1.94 4.60 -14.31
N ARG A 104 1.42 5.57 -15.08
CA ARG A 104 1.22 5.45 -16.53
C ARG A 104 2.51 5.12 -17.28
N SER A 105 3.60 5.81 -16.96
CA SER A 105 4.92 5.53 -17.59
C SER A 105 5.50 4.15 -17.28
N ARG A 106 5.06 3.51 -16.19
CA ARG A 106 5.48 2.15 -15.80
C ARG A 106 4.57 1.04 -16.36
N ASN A 107 3.54 1.38 -17.13
CA ASN A 107 2.64 0.41 -17.77
C ASN A 107 2.67 0.53 -19.31
N PRO A 108 3.84 0.35 -19.96
CA PRO A 108 3.95 0.46 -21.42
C PRO A 108 3.12 -0.58 -22.18
N PHE A 109 2.74 -1.69 -21.51
CA PHE A 109 1.96 -2.79 -22.10
C PHE A 109 0.49 -2.77 -21.71
N ALA A 110 0.00 -1.68 -21.10
CA ALA A 110 -1.41 -1.51 -20.71
C ALA A 110 -2.01 -2.74 -19.98
N ARG A 111 -1.27 -3.33 -19.04
CA ARG A 111 -1.73 -4.46 -18.23
C ARG A 111 -2.72 -3.99 -17.17
N TYR A 112 -3.71 -4.84 -16.86
CA TYR A 112 -4.71 -4.61 -15.83
C TYR A 112 -4.65 -5.73 -14.79
N HIS A 113 -4.80 -5.37 -13.51
CA HIS A 113 -4.82 -6.36 -12.42
C HIS A 113 -6.19 -7.04 -12.31
N PRO A 114 -6.27 -8.30 -11.84
CA PRO A 114 -7.54 -9.04 -11.73
C PRO A 114 -8.33 -8.74 -10.44
N TYR A 115 -7.83 -7.87 -9.57
CA TYR A 115 -8.30 -7.76 -8.18
C TYR A 115 -9.75 -7.27 -7.99
N HIS A 116 -10.38 -6.65 -8.98
CA HIS A 116 -11.83 -6.37 -8.91
C HIS A 116 -12.67 -7.66 -8.93
N THR A 117 -12.17 -8.71 -9.57
CA THR A 117 -12.84 -10.02 -9.67
C THR A 117 -12.39 -10.96 -8.56
N SER A 118 -11.09 -11.02 -8.26
CA SER A 118 -10.55 -11.96 -7.26
C SER A 118 -10.70 -11.47 -5.82
N SER A 119 -10.87 -10.16 -5.61
CA SER A 119 -10.90 -9.51 -4.29
C SER A 119 -11.97 -8.41 -4.23
N PRO A 120 -13.25 -8.73 -4.52
CA PRO A 120 -14.32 -7.74 -4.60
C PRO A 120 -14.55 -6.99 -3.28
N GLU A 121 -14.19 -7.58 -2.13
CA GLU A 121 -14.36 -6.97 -0.81
C GLU A 121 -13.47 -5.73 -0.58
N ILE A 122 -12.48 -5.50 -1.44
CA ILE A 122 -11.65 -4.29 -1.42
C ILE A 122 -11.79 -3.45 -2.70
N ALA A 123 -12.76 -3.76 -3.57
CA ALA A 123 -12.95 -3.05 -4.84
C ALA A 123 -13.11 -1.54 -4.64
N SER A 124 -13.94 -1.11 -3.68
CA SER A 124 -14.13 0.31 -3.37
C SER A 124 -12.84 1.02 -2.91
N LEU A 125 -11.90 0.29 -2.30
CA LEU A 125 -10.58 0.84 -1.95
C LEU A 125 -9.64 0.89 -3.17
N LEU A 126 -9.73 -0.09 -4.07
CA LEU A 126 -8.97 -0.09 -5.34
C LEU A 126 -9.35 1.12 -6.21
N ASP A 127 -10.63 1.49 -6.20
CA ASP A 127 -11.18 2.60 -6.98
C ASP A 127 -11.09 3.95 -6.24
N TRP A 128 -10.64 3.96 -4.98
CA TRP A 128 -10.63 5.17 -4.17
C TRP A 128 -9.56 6.16 -4.65
N CYS A 129 -10.03 7.33 -5.09
CA CYS A 129 -9.21 8.45 -5.51
C CYS A 129 -9.91 9.75 -5.08
N PRO A 130 -9.65 10.25 -3.86
CA PRO A 130 -10.35 11.42 -3.32
C PRO A 130 -9.80 12.70 -3.94
N GLY A 131 -10.65 13.67 -4.23
CA GLY A 131 -10.27 15.02 -4.66
C GLY A 131 -10.89 16.08 -3.75
N ASP A 132 -11.05 17.29 -4.28
CA ASP A 132 -11.60 18.43 -3.53
C ASP A 132 -13.01 18.16 -2.99
N ALA A 133 -13.82 17.37 -3.70
CA ALA A 133 -15.18 17.01 -3.28
C ALA A 133 -15.19 16.11 -2.02
N GLU A 134 -14.14 15.30 -1.85
CA GLU A 134 -13.94 14.40 -0.71
C GLU A 134 -13.09 15.05 0.39
N GLY A 135 -12.73 16.33 0.28
CA GLY A 135 -11.95 17.06 1.28
C GLY A 135 -10.43 17.02 1.07
N GLY A 136 -9.95 16.51 -0.07
CA GLY A 136 -8.54 16.55 -0.48
C GLY A 136 -7.97 15.21 -0.96
N GLU A 137 -6.85 15.28 -1.68
CA GLU A 137 -6.14 14.10 -2.24
C GLU A 137 -5.55 13.15 -1.16
N ASP A 138 -5.49 13.60 0.10
CA ASP A 138 -5.04 12.84 1.27
C ASP A 138 -6.20 12.38 2.18
N THR A 139 -7.46 12.55 1.77
CA THR A 139 -8.61 12.07 2.55
C THR A 139 -8.60 10.54 2.70
N LEU A 140 -8.78 10.06 3.92
CA LEU A 140 -8.81 8.62 4.19
C LEU A 140 -10.10 7.97 3.68
N PHE A 141 -9.97 6.74 3.16
CA PHE A 141 -11.11 5.93 2.73
C PHE A 141 -12.03 5.61 3.92
N GLU A 142 -13.28 6.03 3.85
CA GLU A 142 -14.24 5.85 4.95
C GLU A 142 -14.97 4.51 4.91
N GLY A 143 -14.95 3.81 3.78
CA GLY A 143 -15.65 2.55 3.61
C GLY A 143 -15.13 1.41 4.51
N ASP A 144 -15.95 0.37 4.58
CA ASP A 144 -15.66 -0.84 5.33
C ASP A 144 -14.50 -1.62 4.70
N LEU A 145 -13.58 -2.09 5.55
CA LEU A 145 -12.44 -2.89 5.14
C LEU A 145 -12.43 -4.25 5.84
N PRO A 146 -12.08 -5.35 5.15
CA PRO A 146 -12.12 -6.71 5.73
C PRO A 146 -11.29 -6.86 7.01
N TRP A 147 -10.13 -6.21 7.09
CA TRP A 147 -9.25 -6.26 8.25
C TRP A 147 -9.73 -5.43 9.45
N ALA A 148 -10.70 -4.53 9.27
CA ALA A 148 -11.34 -3.84 10.40
C ALA A 148 -12.20 -4.80 11.23
N LYS A 149 -12.83 -5.79 10.58
CA LYS A 149 -13.71 -6.78 11.23
C LYS A 149 -12.92 -7.78 12.09
N ILE A 150 -11.72 -8.15 11.66
CA ILE A 150 -10.80 -9.04 12.40
C ILE A 150 -10.46 -8.47 13.80
N GLN A 151 -10.54 -7.15 13.99
CA GLN A 151 -10.31 -6.53 15.30
C GLN A 151 -11.48 -6.73 16.27
N LYS A 152 -12.72 -6.74 15.79
CA LYS A 152 -13.92 -6.85 16.65
C LYS A 152 -14.12 -8.25 17.24
N THR A 153 -13.64 -9.29 16.56
CA THR A 153 -13.76 -10.67 17.04
C THR A 153 -12.81 -10.96 18.20
N ILE A 154 -11.60 -10.38 18.21
CA ILE A 154 -10.61 -10.62 19.27
C ILE A 154 -10.96 -9.88 20.57
N SER A 155 -11.58 -8.69 20.49
CA SER A 155 -11.98 -7.91 21.67
C SER A 155 -13.29 -8.37 22.34
N ARG A 156 -13.91 -9.46 21.87
CA ARG A 156 -15.11 -10.05 22.50
C ARG A 156 -14.81 -11.31 23.31
N ASP A 157 -13.57 -11.80 23.28
CA ASP A 157 -13.13 -13.04 23.94
C ASP A 157 -12.09 -12.79 25.08
N THR A 158 -12.05 -11.57 25.63
CA THR A 158 -11.26 -11.18 26.82
C THR A 158 -12.12 -10.36 27.75
#